data_AF-A0A3R7ENM6-F1
#
_entry.id   AF-A0A3R7ENM6-F1
#
_cell.length_a   1.000
_cell.length_b   1.000
_cell.length_c   1.000
_cell.angle_alpha   90.00
_cell.angle_beta   90.00
_cell.angle_gamma   90.00
#
_symmetry.space_group_name_H-M   'P 1'
#
loop_
_entity.id
_entity.type
_entity.pdbx_description
1 polymer ?
#
loop_
_entity_poly.entity_id
_entity_poly.type
_entity_poly.pdbx_seq_one_letter_code
_entity_poly.pdbx_strand_id
1 'polypeptide(L)'
;MVTQHQQAFKQKVVQTLAAKYSMSTEQVVEEHGSVIERYIQEKYKGIARAVSKILEFKRPVVLNIRRDPCNDTVCVICERDQPNIEELQRLYGDRVVFYEIYDSSSEGALYHIIHQGEGEKLLPLTAVIHKGDVKKYWSGRPVGVEEYRKYLDALV
;
A
#
# COMPACT_ATOMS: atom_id res chain seq x y z
N MET A 1 -2.19 -10.19 -6.70
CA MET A 1 -1.64 -8.84 -6.49
C MET A 1 -0.23 -8.84 -5.88
N VAL A 2 -0.03 -9.21 -4.60
CA VAL A 2 1.31 -9.12 -3.94
C VAL A 2 2.36 -9.98 -4.63
N THR A 3 2.09 -11.26 -4.85
CA THR A 3 3.03 -12.20 -5.49
C THR A 3 3.40 -11.75 -6.91
N GLN A 4 2.43 -11.23 -7.68
CA GLN A 4 2.68 -10.71 -9.02
C GLN A 4 3.59 -9.48 -8.99
N HIS A 5 3.31 -8.52 -8.11
CA HIS A 5 4.15 -7.34 -7.92
C HIS A 5 5.56 -7.73 -7.45
N GLN A 6 5.68 -8.73 -6.57
CA GLN A 6 6.96 -9.30 -6.12
C GLN A 6 7.78 -9.88 -7.26
N GLN A 7 7.17 -10.70 -8.13
CA GLN A 7 7.86 -11.29 -9.28
C GLN A 7 8.27 -10.23 -10.30
N ALA A 8 7.38 -9.27 -10.61
CA ALA A 8 7.70 -8.16 -11.51
C ALA A 8 8.84 -7.29 -10.97
N PHE A 9 8.84 -6.99 -9.66
CA PHE A 9 9.91 -6.25 -9.02
C PHE A 9 11.23 -7.05 -9.01
N LYS A 10 11.18 -8.36 -8.77
CA LYS A 10 12.36 -9.24 -8.86
C LYS A 10 12.96 -9.21 -10.26
N GLN A 11 12.15 -9.36 -11.31
CA GLN A 11 12.60 -9.24 -12.70
C GLN A 11 13.23 -7.87 -12.97
N LYS A 12 12.61 -6.78 -12.50
CA LYS A 12 13.16 -5.42 -12.66
C LYS A 12 14.52 -5.27 -11.99
N VAL A 13 14.72 -5.82 -10.79
CA VAL A 13 16.01 -5.81 -10.09
C VAL A 13 17.06 -6.56 -10.91
N VAL A 14 16.74 -7.78 -11.38
CA VAL A 14 17.65 -8.58 -12.20
C VAL A 14 18.05 -7.85 -13.48
N GLN A 15 17.08 -7.28 -14.21
CA GLN A 15 17.32 -6.50 -15.42
C GLN A 15 18.17 -5.25 -15.16
N THR A 16 17.92 -4.56 -14.05
CA THR A 16 18.69 -3.35 -13.69
C THR A 16 20.14 -3.70 -13.38
N LEU A 17 20.38 -4.80 -12.66
CA LEU A 17 21.73 -5.26 -12.36
C LEU A 17 22.45 -5.75 -13.61
N ALA A 18 21.76 -6.52 -14.47
CA ALA A 18 22.29 -6.98 -15.75
C ALA A 18 22.77 -5.80 -16.61
N ALA A 19 21.93 -4.77 -16.76
CA ALA A 19 22.29 -3.55 -17.47
C ALA A 19 23.46 -2.79 -16.81
N LYS A 20 23.44 -2.64 -15.48
CA LYS A 20 24.47 -1.90 -14.73
C LYS A 20 25.85 -2.54 -14.82
N TYR A 21 25.92 -3.87 -14.81
CA TYR A 21 27.18 -4.62 -14.82
C TYR A 21 27.52 -5.21 -16.19
N SER A 22 26.71 -4.93 -17.23
CA SER A 22 26.88 -5.50 -18.58
C SER A 22 26.93 -7.03 -18.59
N MET A 23 26.08 -7.65 -17.77
CA MET A 23 25.91 -9.09 -17.63
C MET A 23 24.60 -9.54 -18.26
N SER A 24 24.46 -10.83 -18.60
CA SER A 24 23.16 -11.40 -18.93
C SER A 24 22.29 -11.55 -17.68
N THR A 25 20.97 -11.67 -17.87
CA THR A 25 20.04 -11.92 -16.75
C THR A 25 20.31 -13.23 -16.05
N GLU A 26 20.78 -14.24 -16.78
CA GLU A 26 21.14 -15.56 -16.27
C GLU A 26 22.37 -15.48 -15.37
N GLN A 27 23.42 -14.75 -15.81
CA GLN A 27 24.63 -14.54 -15.01
C GLN A 27 24.33 -13.81 -13.69
N VAL A 28 23.46 -12.80 -13.72
CA VAL A 28 23.03 -12.11 -12.50
C VAL A 28 22.30 -13.05 -11.54
N VAL A 29 21.46 -13.95 -12.05
CA VAL A 29 20.75 -14.94 -11.23
C VAL A 29 21.73 -15.96 -10.66
N GLU A 30 22.71 -16.42 -11.44
CA GLU A 30 23.73 -17.37 -11.01
C GLU A 30 24.64 -16.78 -9.91
N GLU A 31 25.16 -15.57 -10.13
CA GLU A 31 26.14 -14.95 -9.24
C GLU A 31 25.52 -14.22 -8.04
N HIS A 32 24.29 -13.71 -8.18
CA HIS A 32 23.66 -12.83 -7.17
C HIS A 32 22.25 -13.26 -6.75
N GLY A 33 21.75 -14.40 -7.25
CA GLY A 33 20.37 -14.83 -7.04
C GLY A 33 19.94 -14.93 -5.57
N SER A 34 20.82 -15.45 -4.70
CA SER A 34 20.54 -15.58 -3.26
C SER A 34 20.42 -14.23 -2.55
N VAL A 35 21.26 -13.26 -2.93
CA VAL A 35 21.25 -11.90 -2.39
C VAL A 35 19.99 -11.16 -2.86
N ILE A 36 19.66 -11.30 -4.15
CA ILE A 36 18.43 -10.72 -4.72
C ILE A 36 17.21 -11.31 -4.01
N GLU A 37 17.14 -12.63 -3.85
CA GLU A 37 16.01 -13.28 -3.19
C GLU A 37 15.84 -12.79 -1.74
N ARG A 38 16.92 -12.73 -0.96
CA ARG A 38 16.88 -12.18 0.40
C ARG A 38 16.39 -10.72 0.41
N TYR A 39 16.92 -9.88 -0.48
CA TYR A 39 16.49 -8.49 -0.61
C TYR A 39 14.99 -8.37 -0.93
N ILE A 40 14.49 -9.21 -1.85
CA ILE A 40 13.05 -9.26 -2.16
C ILE A 40 12.26 -9.69 -0.92
N GLN A 41 12.66 -10.77 -0.24
CA GLN A 41 11.93 -11.26 0.94
C GLN A 41 11.87 -10.22 2.07
N GLU A 42 12.99 -9.56 2.37
CA GLU A 42 13.06 -8.51 3.39
C GLU A 42 12.15 -7.33 3.03
N LYS A 43 12.17 -6.89 1.77
CA LYS A 43 11.34 -5.79 1.29
C LYS A 43 9.84 -6.09 1.36
N TYR A 44 9.43 -7.34 1.13
CA TYR A 44 8.02 -7.74 1.12
C TYR A 44 7.50 -8.22 2.47
N LYS A 45 8.37 -8.36 3.49
CA LYS A 45 7.96 -8.81 4.83
C LYS A 45 6.92 -7.88 5.47
N GLY A 46 7.13 -6.56 5.40
CA GLY A 46 6.18 -5.57 5.91
C GLY A 46 4.86 -5.60 5.14
N ILE A 47 4.93 -5.70 3.82
CA ILE A 47 3.75 -5.82 2.95
C ILE A 47 2.92 -7.07 3.31
N ALA A 48 3.59 -8.23 3.47
CA ALA A 48 2.92 -9.46 3.83
C ALA A 48 2.21 -9.36 5.18
N ARG A 49 2.81 -8.68 6.16
CA ARG A 49 2.20 -8.40 7.46
C ARG A 49 0.95 -7.54 7.32
N ALA A 50 1.02 -6.41 6.60
CA ALA A 50 -0.12 -5.53 6.38
C ALA A 50 -1.28 -6.24 5.67
N VAL A 51 -0.96 -7.04 4.65
CA VAL A 51 -1.96 -7.82 3.90
C VAL A 51 -2.58 -8.91 4.78
N SER A 52 -1.79 -9.63 5.57
CA SER A 52 -2.31 -10.60 6.54
C SER A 52 -3.28 -9.93 7.51
N LYS A 53 -2.90 -8.76 8.04
CA LYS A 53 -3.73 -7.99 8.97
C LYS A 53 -5.06 -7.58 8.34
N ILE A 54 -5.02 -7.07 7.10
CA ILE A 54 -6.22 -6.69 6.34
C ILE A 54 -7.16 -7.90 6.15
N LEU A 55 -6.61 -9.06 5.82
CA LEU A 55 -7.38 -10.29 5.59
C LEU A 55 -8.02 -10.85 6.88
N GLU A 56 -7.44 -10.60 8.05
CA GLU A 56 -8.00 -11.01 9.35
C GLU A 56 -9.30 -10.29 9.71
N PHE A 57 -9.51 -9.06 9.22
CA PHE A 57 -10.58 -8.20 9.73
C PHE A 57 -12.00 -8.66 9.40
N LYS A 58 -12.18 -9.58 8.43
CA LYS A 58 -13.46 -10.15 7.93
C LYS A 58 -14.52 -9.13 7.43
N ARG A 59 -14.41 -7.87 7.83
CA ARG A 59 -15.23 -6.71 7.51
C ARG A 59 -14.55 -5.85 6.43
N PRO A 60 -15.26 -4.93 5.77
CA PRO A 60 -14.64 -3.91 4.92
C PRO A 60 -13.61 -3.10 5.71
N VAL A 61 -12.52 -2.73 5.03
CA VAL A 61 -11.40 -1.98 5.61
C VAL A 61 -11.25 -0.68 4.83
N VAL A 62 -11.22 0.45 5.54
CA VAL A 62 -10.68 1.71 5.05
C VAL A 62 -9.21 1.76 5.46
N LEU A 63 -8.34 1.49 4.50
CA LEU A 63 -6.90 1.64 4.67
C LEU A 63 -6.52 3.11 4.45
N ASN A 64 -5.72 3.68 5.34
CA ASN A 64 -5.13 5.01 5.20
C ASN A 64 -3.61 4.94 5.36
N ILE A 65 -2.88 5.09 4.24
CA ILE A 65 -1.42 5.23 4.24
C ILE A 65 -1.10 6.73 4.22
N ARG A 66 -0.57 7.24 5.33
CA ARG A 66 -0.28 8.67 5.50
C ARG A 66 1.17 8.93 5.89
N ARG A 67 1.56 10.20 5.82
CA ARG A 67 2.87 10.66 6.30
C ARG A 67 2.97 10.47 7.81
N ASP A 68 4.09 9.90 8.23
CA ASP A 68 4.44 9.79 9.64
C ASP A 68 4.45 11.17 10.34
N PRO A 69 3.68 11.37 11.42
CA PRO A 69 3.66 12.63 12.16
C PRO A 69 4.97 12.94 12.88
N CYS A 70 5.87 11.96 13.05
CA CYS A 70 7.22 12.17 13.59
C CYS A 70 8.20 12.79 12.58
N ASN A 71 7.75 13.08 11.35
CA ASN A 71 8.56 13.78 10.35
C ASN A 71 8.42 15.30 10.50
N ASP A 72 9.48 16.06 10.21
CA ASP A 72 9.54 17.52 10.37
C ASP A 72 8.57 18.27 9.43
N THR A 73 7.95 17.57 8.47
CA THR A 73 7.02 18.15 7.48
C THR A 73 5.61 17.60 7.67
N VAL A 74 4.70 18.48 8.09
CA VAL A 74 3.27 18.15 8.23
C VAL A 74 2.64 17.88 6.87
N CYS A 75 1.97 16.73 6.71
CA CYS A 75 1.18 16.44 5.53
C CYS A 75 -0.18 17.16 5.60
N VAL A 76 -0.25 18.37 5.07
CA VAL A 76 -1.48 19.21 5.08
C VAL A 76 -2.68 18.49 4.46
N ILE A 77 -2.47 17.67 3.42
CA ILE A 77 -3.55 16.90 2.78
C ILE A 77 -4.07 15.81 3.71
N CYS A 78 -3.18 15.13 4.44
CA CYS A 78 -3.54 14.10 5.42
C CYS A 78 -4.39 14.71 6.55
N GLU A 79 -4.00 15.87 7.06
CA GLU A 79 -4.77 16.58 8.10
C GLU A 79 -6.14 17.07 7.62
N ARG A 80 -6.25 17.45 6.34
CA ARG A 80 -7.54 17.84 5.74
C ARG A 80 -8.48 16.66 5.53
N ASP A 81 -7.96 15.45 5.37
CA ASP A 81 -8.78 14.25 5.18
C ASP A 81 -9.25 13.64 6.52
N GLN A 82 -8.52 13.90 7.60
CA GLN A 82 -8.78 13.35 8.93
C GLN A 82 -10.24 13.54 9.42
N PRO A 83 -10.89 14.71 9.29
CA PRO A 83 -12.29 14.86 9.70
C PRO A 83 -13.26 13.97 8.94
N ASN A 84 -12.99 13.67 7.66
CA ASN A 84 -13.84 12.76 6.88
C ASN A 84 -13.69 11.32 7.38
N ILE A 85 -12.47 10.90 7.76
CA ILE A 85 -12.22 9.58 8.33
C ILE A 85 -12.93 9.42 9.68
N GLU A 86 -12.88 10.43 10.53
CA GLU A 86 -13.57 10.45 11.83
C GLU A 86 -15.10 10.37 11.67
N GLU A 87 -15.64 11.09 10.70
CA GLU A 87 -17.07 11.03 10.40
C GLU A 87 -17.48 9.64 9.88
N LEU A 88 -16.65 9.01 9.04
CA LEU A 88 -16.88 7.62 8.62
C LEU A 88 -16.82 6.65 9.80
N GLN A 89 -15.88 6.84 10.73
CA GLN A 89 -15.80 6.03 11.96
C GLN A 89 -17.09 6.16 12.77
N ARG A 90 -17.64 7.37 12.88
CA ARG A 90 -18.92 7.62 13.57
C ARG A 90 -20.11 6.96 12.86
N LEU A 91 -20.16 7.02 11.53
CA LEU A 91 -21.28 6.48 10.73
C LEU A 91 -21.30 4.94 10.67
N TYR A 92 -20.14 4.33 10.49
CA TYR A 92 -20.03 2.88 10.30
C TYR A 92 -19.75 2.13 11.59
N GLY A 93 -19.19 2.79 12.60
CA GLY A 93 -18.84 2.19 13.88
C GLY A 93 -17.94 0.98 13.67
N ASP A 94 -18.34 -0.15 14.24
CA ASP A 94 -17.62 -1.42 14.13
C ASP A 94 -17.90 -2.17 12.83
N ARG A 95 -18.78 -1.70 11.94
CA ARG A 95 -19.07 -2.40 10.68
C ARG A 95 -17.92 -2.29 9.67
N VAL A 96 -17.08 -1.26 9.81
CA VAL A 96 -15.91 -1.01 8.96
C VAL A 96 -14.68 -0.91 9.85
N VAL A 97 -13.56 -1.49 9.42
CA VAL A 97 -12.28 -1.34 10.09
C VAL A 97 -11.50 -0.19 9.47
N PHE A 98 -11.00 0.71 10.30
CA PHE A 98 -10.10 1.78 9.88
C PHE A 98 -8.68 1.36 10.24
N TYR A 99 -7.83 1.17 9.23
CA TYR A 99 -6.46 0.71 9.41
C TYR A 99 -5.50 1.78 8.89
N GLU A 100 -4.76 2.38 9.80
CA GLU A 100 -3.76 3.40 9.50
C GLU A 100 -2.37 2.79 9.40
N ILE A 101 -1.60 3.19 8.39
CA ILE A 101 -0.21 2.81 8.20
C ILE A 101 0.60 4.08 7.92
N TYR A 102 1.72 4.25 8.61
CA TYR A 102 2.68 5.30 8.26
C TYR A 102 3.58 4.86 7.12
N ASP A 103 3.82 5.76 6.18
CA ASP A 103 4.65 5.49 5.01
C ASP A 103 6.15 5.33 5.29
N SER A 104 6.61 5.78 6.46
CA SER A 104 7.94 5.51 7.02
C SER A 104 8.11 4.03 7.43
N SER A 105 7.00 3.34 7.70
CA SER A 105 7.03 1.95 8.15
C SER A 105 7.28 0.97 7.00
N SER A 106 7.77 -0.23 7.32
CA SER A 106 7.91 -1.31 6.33
C SER A 106 6.58 -1.73 5.70
N GLU A 107 5.46 -1.51 6.39
CA GLU A 107 4.11 -1.80 5.91
C GLU A 107 3.66 -0.78 4.86
N GLY A 108 4.16 0.47 4.96
CA GLY A 108 3.85 1.56 4.03
C GLY A 108 4.23 1.28 2.58
N ALA A 109 5.12 0.30 2.34
CA ALA A 109 5.45 -0.20 1.01
C ALA A 109 4.23 -0.80 0.27
N LEU A 110 3.16 -1.17 1.00
CA LEU A 110 1.87 -1.58 0.43
C LEU A 110 1.30 -0.54 -0.54
N TYR A 111 1.62 0.75 -0.35
CA TYR A 111 1.32 1.84 -1.28
C TYR A 111 1.64 1.44 -2.73
N HIS A 112 2.85 0.93 -2.97
CA HIS A 112 3.34 0.67 -4.32
C HIS A 112 2.55 -0.44 -5.01
N ILE A 113 1.98 -1.36 -4.22
CA ILE A 113 1.16 -2.44 -4.75
C ILE A 113 -0.24 -1.94 -5.10
N ILE A 114 -0.84 -1.11 -4.25
CA ILE A 114 -2.18 -0.56 -4.48
C ILE A 114 -2.18 0.46 -5.62
N HIS A 115 -1.16 1.33 -5.66
CA HIS A 115 -1.01 2.38 -6.66
C HIS A 115 -0.59 1.86 -8.05
N GLN A 116 -0.08 0.62 -8.13
CA GLN A 116 0.40 -0.03 -9.35
C GLN A 116 1.51 0.73 -10.12
N GLY A 117 2.04 1.81 -9.56
CA GLY A 117 3.06 2.64 -10.20
C GLY A 117 2.53 3.64 -11.24
N GLU A 118 1.22 3.84 -11.33
CA GLU A 118 0.62 4.80 -12.28
C GLU A 118 0.56 6.21 -11.70
N GLY A 119 1.26 7.18 -12.31
CA GLY A 119 1.25 8.58 -11.87
C GLY A 119 2.17 8.89 -10.69
N GLU A 120 2.04 10.10 -10.14
CA GLU A 120 2.88 10.58 -9.04
C GLU A 120 2.50 9.93 -7.70
N LYS A 121 3.52 9.59 -6.89
CA LYS A 121 3.31 9.09 -5.54
C LYS A 121 2.90 10.25 -4.62
N LEU A 122 1.61 10.36 -4.34
CA LEU A 122 1.04 11.41 -3.50
C LEU A 122 0.33 10.82 -2.27
N LEU A 123 0.44 11.52 -1.14
CA LEU A 123 -0.15 11.13 0.13
C LEU A 123 -1.31 12.06 0.52
N PRO A 124 -2.27 11.57 1.33
CA PRO A 124 -2.43 10.18 1.75
C PRO A 124 -2.82 9.28 0.56
N LEU A 125 -2.59 7.97 0.69
CA LEU A 125 -3.29 6.97 -0.11
C LEU A 125 -4.35 6.33 0.76
N THR A 126 -5.61 6.45 0.35
CA THR A 126 -6.72 5.81 1.03
C THR A 126 -7.34 4.76 0.12
N ALA A 127 -7.80 3.65 0.69
CA ALA A 127 -8.40 2.57 -0.08
C ALA A 127 -9.53 1.87 0.69
N VAL A 128 -10.59 1.52 -0.03
CA VAL A 128 -11.63 0.60 0.45
C VAL A 128 -11.25 -0.80 0.01
N ILE A 129 -11.04 -1.69 0.98
CA ILE A 129 -10.62 -3.08 0.77
C ILE A 129 -11.64 -4.01 1.40
N HIS A 130 -12.07 -5.06 0.69
CA HIS A 130 -12.95 -6.07 1.24
C HIS A 130 -12.59 -7.46 0.72
N LYS A 131 -12.42 -8.43 1.62
CA LYS A 131 -12.02 -9.81 1.31
C LYS A 131 -10.74 -9.90 0.47
N GLY A 132 -9.80 -8.98 0.69
CA GLY A 132 -8.52 -8.93 -0.03
C GLY A 132 -8.55 -8.16 -1.36
N ASP A 133 -9.73 -7.74 -1.82
CA ASP A 133 -9.86 -6.93 -3.04
C ASP A 133 -9.90 -5.44 -2.73
N VAL A 134 -9.07 -4.67 -3.43
CA VAL A 134 -9.16 -3.20 -3.45
C VAL A 134 -10.37 -2.81 -4.32
N LYS A 135 -11.41 -2.26 -3.71
CA LYS A 135 -12.63 -1.82 -4.41
C LYS A 135 -12.46 -0.43 -5.02
N LYS A 136 -11.75 0.44 -4.31
CA LYS A 136 -11.37 1.78 -4.77
C LYS A 136 -10.18 2.28 -3.98
N TYR A 137 -9.34 3.09 -4.61
CA TYR A 137 -8.32 3.88 -3.91
C TYR A 137 -8.30 5.31 -4.44
N TRP A 138 -7.72 6.19 -3.64
CA TRP A 138 -7.41 7.59 -3.93
C TRP A 138 -6.00 7.90 -3.44
N SER A 139 -5.31 8.81 -4.12
CA SER A 139 -4.00 9.30 -3.71
C SER A 139 -3.93 10.82 -3.84
N GLY A 140 -3.25 11.48 -2.90
CA GLY A 140 -2.88 12.89 -3.04
C GLY A 140 -4.01 13.92 -2.92
N ARG A 141 -5.19 13.52 -2.43
CA ARG A 141 -6.29 14.45 -2.22
C ARG A 141 -7.17 14.03 -1.04
N PRO A 142 -7.86 14.99 -0.39
CA PRO A 142 -8.94 14.67 0.53
C PRO A 142 -10.09 14.00 -0.21
N VAL A 143 -10.78 13.08 0.46
CA VAL A 143 -11.91 12.32 -0.06
C VAL A 143 -13.11 12.55 0.86
N GLY A 144 -14.18 13.10 0.30
CA GLY A 144 -15.39 13.37 1.06
C GLY A 144 -16.10 12.09 1.48
N VAL A 145 -16.82 12.14 2.61
CA VAL A 145 -17.59 11.03 3.18
C VAL A 145 -18.48 10.36 2.14
N GLU A 146 -19.24 11.14 1.36
CA GLU A 146 -20.15 10.62 0.32
C GLU A 146 -19.43 9.85 -0.80
N GLU A 147 -18.16 10.14 -1.07
CA GLU A 147 -17.38 9.39 -2.06
C GLU A 147 -17.01 7.99 -1.53
N TYR A 148 -16.64 7.87 -0.24
CA TYR A 148 -16.43 6.57 0.40
C TYR A 148 -17.71 5.74 0.47
N ARG A 149 -18.84 6.38 0.81
CA ARG A 149 -20.14 5.71 0.96
C ARG A 149 -20.59 4.96 -0.28
N LYS A 150 -20.30 5.48 -1.49
CA LYS A 150 -20.56 4.79 -2.77
C LYS A 150 -19.97 3.38 -2.84
N TYR A 151 -18.89 3.12 -2.10
CA TYR A 151 -18.22 1.82 -2.05
C TYR A 151 -18.50 1.07 -0.76
N LEU A 152 -18.61 1.77 0.38
CA LEU A 152 -18.83 1.14 1.68
C LEU A 152 -20.27 0.66 1.87
N ASP A 153 -21.28 1.44 1.48
CA ASP A 153 -22.71 1.10 1.72
C ASP A 153 -23.12 -0.23 1.07
N ALA A 154 -22.45 -0.64 -0.02
CA ALA A 154 -22.69 -1.93 -0.69
C ALA A 154 -21.97 -3.13 -0.03
N LEU A 155 -21.11 -2.89 0.97
CA LEU A 155 -20.23 -3.89 1.58
C LEU A 155 -20.53 -4.15 3.06
N VAL A 156 -21.26 -3.24 3.72
CA VAL A 156 -21.73 -3.36 5.11
C VAL A 156 -23.17 -3.83 5.22
#